data_AF-A0A7K3B3Q2-F1
#
_entry.id   AF-A0A7K3B3Q2-F1
#
_cell.length_a   1.000
_cell.length_b   1.000
_cell.length_c   1.000
_cell.angle_alpha   90.00
_cell.angle_beta   90.00
_cell.angle_gamma   90.00
#
_symmetry.space_group_name_H-M   'P 1'
#
loop_
_entity.id
_entity.type
_entity.pdbx_description
1 polymer ?
#
loop_
_entity_poly.entity_id
_entity_poly.type
_entity_poly.pdbx_seq_one_letter_code
_entity_poly.pdbx_strand_id
1 'polypeptide(L)'
;MPEKLSAAERLALFTHWGEQCAWCTRPLFFSEYEVEHVIPKHLRAKADERARVLRHHGLPEDFDLYGFENLVPSCGPCNRGKGTRPPVLAPAIALLLDRARKRAPLVQASAARYLQRSQLEKAITVVEAVAGQGDLEPVVRQRLEEAAAVITQAVQQTTGSTIVNVHRALAGLYDRDRWREVHALSDEVAFVTDGKGGGAIGTHWSWLCDHCGSNGPWNGDVCQTCHRRSVPDW
;
A
#
# COMPACT_ATOMS: atom_id res chain seq x y z
N MET A 1 3.62 20.72 8.05
CA MET A 1 4.10 19.47 7.40
C MET A 1 4.89 19.83 6.13
N PRO A 2 5.88 19.02 5.72
CA PRO A 2 6.62 19.28 4.49
C PRO A 2 5.67 19.25 3.28
N GLU A 3 5.94 20.11 2.28
CA GLU A 3 5.19 20.17 1.01
C GLU A 3 5.27 18.88 0.19
N LYS A 4 6.16 17.96 0.57
CA LYS A 4 6.44 16.69 -0.10
C LYS A 4 6.32 15.53 0.88
N LEU A 5 5.46 14.58 0.56
CA LEU A 5 5.34 13.32 1.29
C LEU A 5 6.64 12.51 1.20
N SER A 6 7.01 11.85 2.30
CA SER A 6 8.06 10.83 2.33
C SER A 6 7.68 9.60 1.50
N ALA A 7 8.65 8.73 1.21
CA ALA A 7 8.40 7.49 0.46
C ALA A 7 7.39 6.57 1.18
N ALA A 8 7.47 6.48 2.52
CA ALA A 8 6.56 5.67 3.33
C ALA A 8 5.13 6.20 3.27
N GLU A 9 4.95 7.52 3.36
CA GLU A 9 3.63 8.17 3.24
C GLU A 9 3.07 8.04 1.83
N ARG A 10 3.92 8.18 0.80
CA ARG A 10 3.53 7.94 -0.59
C ARG A 10 3.04 6.52 -0.81
N LEU A 11 3.77 5.52 -0.30
CA LEU A 11 3.39 4.11 -0.36
C LEU A 11 2.09 3.84 0.38
N ALA A 12 1.95 4.37 1.60
CA ALA A 12 0.74 4.20 2.39
C ALA A 12 -0.49 4.79 1.70
N LEU A 13 -0.36 5.99 1.13
CA LEU A 13 -1.43 6.63 0.36
C LEU A 13 -1.79 5.78 -0.86
N PHE A 14 -0.80 5.30 -1.60
CA PHE A 14 -1.03 4.47 -2.78
C PHE A 14 -1.76 3.16 -2.47
N THR A 15 -1.30 2.40 -1.48
CA THR A 15 -1.87 1.09 -1.11
C THR A 15 -3.29 1.22 -0.56
N HIS A 16 -3.57 2.19 0.32
CA HIS A 16 -4.91 2.37 0.91
C HIS A 16 -5.98 2.88 -0.06
N TRP A 17 -5.54 3.33 -1.23
CA TRP A 17 -6.40 3.68 -2.36
C TRP A 17 -6.52 2.55 -3.39
N GLY A 18 -6.03 1.34 -3.07
CA GLY A 18 -6.15 0.16 -3.92
C GLY A 18 -5.28 0.23 -5.17
N GLU A 19 -4.19 1.01 -5.12
CA GLU A 19 -3.20 1.08 -6.21
C GLU A 19 -3.81 1.60 -7.53
N GLN A 20 -4.82 2.47 -7.40
CA GLN A 20 -5.61 3.00 -8.50
C GLN A 20 -5.66 4.52 -8.50
N CYS A 21 -5.93 5.10 -9.66
CA CYS A 21 -6.22 6.52 -9.79
C CYS A 21 -7.55 6.85 -9.10
N ALA A 22 -7.55 7.84 -8.21
CA ALA A 22 -8.76 8.25 -7.50
C ALA A 22 -9.87 8.77 -8.42
N TRP A 23 -9.51 9.33 -9.58
CA TRP A 23 -10.45 9.92 -10.54
C TRP A 23 -11.04 8.92 -11.52
N CYS A 24 -10.17 8.18 -12.23
CA CYS A 24 -10.59 7.30 -13.32
C CYS A 24 -10.53 5.81 -12.96
N THR A 25 -10.16 5.48 -11.71
CA THR A 25 -10.09 4.12 -11.16
C THR A 25 -9.19 3.15 -11.92
N ARG A 26 -8.42 3.62 -12.91
CA ARG A 26 -7.43 2.77 -13.59
C ARG A 26 -6.38 2.31 -12.59
N PRO A 27 -5.93 1.05 -12.66
CA PRO A 27 -4.73 0.61 -11.95
C PRO A 27 -3.53 1.50 -12.30
N LEU A 28 -2.70 1.76 -11.31
CA LEU A 28 -1.48 2.54 -11.42
C LEU A 28 -0.30 1.67 -11.01
N PHE A 29 0.85 1.89 -11.65
CA PHE A 29 2.11 1.48 -11.04
C PHE A 29 2.58 2.56 -10.07
N PHE A 30 3.32 2.17 -9.02
CA PHE A 30 3.86 3.13 -8.06
C PHE A 30 4.76 4.20 -8.72
N SER A 31 5.41 3.85 -9.83
CA SER A 31 6.24 4.75 -10.66
C SER A 31 5.43 5.79 -11.45
N GLU A 32 4.16 5.50 -11.77
CA GLU A 32 3.25 6.41 -12.51
C GLU A 32 2.44 7.33 -11.60
N TYR A 33 2.44 7.03 -10.30
CA TYR A 33 1.57 7.65 -9.32
C TYR A 33 2.04 9.07 -8.93
N GLU A 34 1.11 10.02 -9.08
CA GLU A 34 1.25 11.40 -8.62
C GLU A 34 0.37 11.64 -7.38
N VAL A 35 0.92 12.37 -6.40
CA VAL A 35 0.15 12.82 -5.23
C VAL A 35 -0.62 14.07 -5.65
N GLU A 36 -1.94 14.00 -5.58
CA GLU A 36 -2.81 15.09 -5.96
C GLU A 36 -3.50 15.70 -4.74
N HIS A 37 -3.54 17.04 -4.71
CA HIS A 37 -4.34 17.79 -3.75
C HIS A 37 -5.74 18.03 -4.33
N VAL A 38 -6.76 17.48 -3.68
CA VAL A 38 -8.16 17.63 -4.11
C VAL A 38 -8.54 19.11 -4.07
N ILE A 39 -8.41 19.73 -2.89
CA ILE A 39 -8.42 21.19 -2.74
C ILE A 39 -7.03 21.75 -3.05
N PRO A 40 -6.87 22.65 -4.04
CA PRO A 40 -5.57 23.13 -4.47
C PRO A 40 -4.75 23.83 -3.37
N LYS A 41 -3.47 23.44 -3.23
CA LYS A 41 -2.54 24.03 -2.24
C LYS A 41 -2.34 25.54 -2.35
N HIS A 42 -2.51 26.12 -3.55
CA HIS A 42 -2.33 27.56 -3.77
C HIS A 42 -3.36 28.41 -2.99
N LEU A 43 -4.48 27.82 -2.56
CA LEU A 43 -5.47 28.49 -1.71
C LEU A 43 -4.90 28.84 -0.33
N ARG A 44 -3.79 28.25 0.10
CA ARG A 44 -3.10 28.63 1.34
C ARG A 44 -2.74 30.12 1.38
N ALA A 45 -2.38 30.70 0.24
CA ALA A 45 -2.00 32.12 0.13
C ALA A 45 -3.21 33.06 -0.12
N LYS A 46 -4.43 32.53 -0.14
CA LYS A 46 -5.65 33.29 -0.51
C LYS A 46 -6.75 33.07 0.52
N ALA A 47 -6.65 33.76 1.66
CA ALA A 47 -7.52 33.54 2.82
C ALA A 47 -9.02 33.56 2.48
N ASP A 48 -9.50 34.59 1.77
CA ASP A 48 -10.92 34.72 1.44
C ASP A 48 -11.41 33.62 0.50
N GLU A 49 -10.61 33.28 -0.51
CA GLU A 49 -10.91 32.22 -1.47
C GLU A 49 -10.91 30.85 -0.78
N ARG A 50 -9.94 30.60 0.10
CA ARG A 50 -9.85 29.40 0.94
C ARG A 50 -11.09 29.28 1.82
N ALA A 51 -11.44 30.31 2.56
CA ALA A 51 -12.59 30.29 3.47
C ALA A 51 -13.90 30.01 2.71
N ARG A 52 -14.07 30.58 1.51
CA ARG A 52 -15.22 30.29 0.65
C ARG A 52 -15.26 28.81 0.22
N VAL A 53 -14.14 28.26 -0.25
CA VAL A 53 -14.05 26.86 -0.71
C VAL A 53 -14.26 25.88 0.43
N LEU A 54 -13.66 26.12 1.60
CA LEU A 54 -13.81 25.25 2.77
C LEU A 54 -15.27 25.23 3.25
N ARG A 55 -15.92 26.40 3.40
CA ARG A 55 -17.34 26.48 3.75
C ARG A 55 -18.22 25.74 2.75
N HIS A 56 -17.92 25.86 1.46
CA HIS A 56 -18.69 25.20 0.41
C HIS A 56 -18.66 23.68 0.54
N HIS A 57 -17.50 23.11 0.88
CA HIS A 57 -17.35 21.66 1.08
C HIS A 57 -17.67 21.22 2.51
N GLY A 58 -18.17 22.10 3.38
CA GLY A 58 -18.45 21.79 4.79
C GLY A 58 -17.19 21.41 5.59
N LEU A 59 -16.03 21.92 5.19
CA LEU A 59 -14.75 21.67 5.84
C LEU A 59 -14.47 22.72 6.93
N PRO A 60 -13.75 22.35 8.01
CA PRO A 60 -13.43 23.27 9.08
C PRO A 60 -12.41 24.34 8.63
N GLU A 61 -12.35 25.48 9.31
CA GLU A 61 -11.47 26.61 8.93
C GLU A 61 -9.97 26.28 9.06
N ASP A 62 -9.64 25.36 9.95
CA ASP A 62 -8.29 24.85 10.21
C ASP A 62 -7.91 23.64 9.31
N PHE A 63 -8.75 23.28 8.33
CA PHE A 63 -8.49 22.18 7.39
C PHE A 63 -7.09 22.24 6.78
N ASP A 64 -6.33 21.16 6.93
CA ASP A 64 -4.96 21.08 6.44
C ASP A 64 -4.96 20.73 4.95
N LEU A 65 -4.55 21.71 4.14
CA LEU A 65 -4.42 21.51 2.69
C LEU A 65 -3.34 20.47 2.34
N TYR A 66 -2.42 20.15 3.25
CA TYR A 66 -1.39 19.13 3.07
C TYR A 66 -1.69 17.83 3.83
N GLY A 67 -2.81 17.76 4.56
CA GLY A 67 -3.23 16.59 5.31
C GLY A 67 -3.73 15.47 4.39
N PHE A 68 -3.65 14.22 4.84
CA PHE A 68 -4.08 13.06 4.05
C PHE A 68 -5.58 13.08 3.70
N GLU A 69 -6.39 13.84 4.44
CA GLU A 69 -7.79 14.13 4.14
C GLU A 69 -7.99 14.97 2.88
N ASN A 70 -6.92 15.55 2.32
CA ASN A 70 -6.92 16.30 1.06
C ASN A 70 -6.07 15.67 -0.05
N LEU A 71 -5.40 14.54 0.22
CA LEU A 71 -4.46 13.91 -0.71
C LEU A 71 -5.02 12.62 -1.28
N VAL A 72 -4.83 12.44 -2.59
CA VAL A 72 -5.26 11.25 -3.33
C VAL A 72 -4.19 10.82 -4.35
N PRO A 73 -4.12 9.53 -4.73
CA PRO A 73 -3.34 9.12 -5.88
C PRO A 73 -4.04 9.47 -7.19
N SER A 74 -3.27 9.95 -8.15
CA SER A 74 -3.77 10.32 -9.45
C SER A 74 -2.80 9.87 -10.54
N CYS A 75 -3.35 9.59 -11.71
CA CYS A 75 -2.54 9.42 -12.91
C CYS A 75 -2.21 10.80 -13.50
N GLY A 76 -1.06 10.92 -14.16
CA GLY A 76 -0.64 12.19 -14.76
C GLY A 76 -1.70 12.88 -15.65
N PRO A 77 -2.43 12.16 -16.53
CA PRO A 77 -3.52 12.75 -17.30
C PRO A 77 -4.64 13.36 -16.45
N CYS A 78 -5.11 12.67 -15.41
CA CYS A 78 -6.17 13.19 -14.53
C CYS A 78 -5.69 14.37 -13.69
N ASN A 79 -4.50 14.26 -13.10
CA ASN A 79 -3.92 15.33 -12.28
C ASN A 79 -3.73 16.61 -13.11
N ARG A 80 -3.18 16.49 -14.33
CA ARG A 80 -3.05 17.61 -15.26
C ARG A 80 -4.40 18.13 -15.73
N GLY A 81 -5.34 17.24 -16.04
CA GLY A 81 -6.68 17.57 -16.52
C GLY A 81 -7.50 18.38 -15.51
N LYS A 82 -7.38 18.08 -14.21
CA LYS A 82 -7.99 18.89 -13.14
C LYS A 82 -7.43 20.31 -13.11
N GLY A 83 -6.12 20.45 -13.31
CA GLY A 83 -5.40 21.72 -13.23
C GLY A 83 -5.46 22.37 -11.84
N THR A 84 -5.16 23.67 -11.81
CA THR A 84 -5.07 24.43 -10.55
C THR A 84 -6.39 25.03 -10.10
N ARG A 85 -7.42 25.07 -10.96
CA ARG A 85 -8.73 25.69 -10.70
C ARG A 85 -9.87 24.72 -11.04
N PRO A 86 -10.01 23.61 -10.31
CA PRO A 86 -11.16 22.73 -10.49
C PRO A 86 -12.46 23.51 -10.21
N PRO A 87 -13.56 23.20 -10.93
CA PRO A 87 -14.86 23.76 -10.59
C PRO A 87 -15.22 23.41 -9.14
N VAL A 88 -15.40 24.42 -8.30
CA VAL A 88 -15.68 24.25 -6.86
C VAL A 88 -16.96 23.44 -6.61
N LEU A 89 -17.90 23.48 -7.56
CA LEU A 89 -19.19 22.79 -7.48
C LEU A 89 -19.19 21.36 -8.06
N ALA A 90 -18.04 20.82 -8.46
CA ALA A 90 -18.00 19.48 -9.04
C ALA A 90 -18.27 18.41 -7.96
N PRO A 91 -19.34 17.57 -8.08
CA PRO A 91 -19.67 16.56 -7.08
C PRO A 91 -18.52 15.58 -6.78
N ALA A 92 -17.68 15.32 -7.79
CA ALA A 92 -16.50 14.48 -7.65
C ALA A 92 -15.51 14.97 -6.58
N ILE A 93 -15.40 16.29 -6.37
CA ILE A 93 -14.53 16.87 -5.33
C ILE A 93 -15.01 16.47 -3.95
N ALA A 94 -16.30 16.62 -3.67
CA ALA A 94 -16.89 16.26 -2.38
C ALA A 94 -16.76 14.76 -2.08
N LEU A 95 -17.00 13.91 -3.08
CA LEU A 95 -16.83 12.46 -2.96
C LEU A 95 -15.37 12.06 -2.66
N LEU A 96 -14.40 12.70 -3.31
CA LEU A 96 -12.99 12.43 -3.06
C LEU A 96 -12.53 12.92 -1.69
N LEU A 97 -13.03 14.07 -1.22
CA LEU A 97 -12.74 14.56 0.14
C LEU A 97 -13.27 13.62 1.21
N ASP A 98 -14.51 13.12 1.07
CA ASP A 98 -15.06 12.15 2.03
C ASP A 98 -14.23 10.86 2.06
N ARG A 99 -13.85 10.35 0.88
CA ARG A 99 -13.00 9.18 0.72
C ARG A 99 -11.60 9.37 1.30
N ALA A 100 -10.98 10.53 1.08
CA ALA A 100 -9.67 10.86 1.61
C ALA A 100 -9.71 10.97 3.13
N ARG A 101 -10.71 11.67 3.69
CA ARG A 101 -10.95 11.77 5.13
C ARG A 101 -11.07 10.40 5.80
N LYS A 102 -11.85 9.48 5.21
CA LYS A 102 -12.02 8.12 5.75
C LYS A 102 -10.72 7.29 5.75
N ARG A 103 -9.83 7.55 4.78
CA ARG A 103 -8.55 6.81 4.64
C ARG A 103 -7.38 7.45 5.38
N ALA A 104 -7.44 8.75 5.65
CA ALA A 104 -6.38 9.51 6.32
C ALA A 104 -5.79 8.82 7.56
N PRO A 105 -6.59 8.33 8.54
CA PRO A 105 -6.03 7.65 9.72
C PRO A 105 -5.30 6.35 9.36
N LEU A 106 -5.78 5.61 8.37
CA LEU A 106 -5.17 4.35 7.92
C LEU A 106 -3.85 4.61 7.19
N VAL A 107 -3.80 5.65 6.36
CA VAL A 107 -2.58 6.10 5.67
C VAL A 107 -1.52 6.51 6.69
N GLN A 108 -1.89 7.33 7.67
CA GLN A 108 -0.96 7.78 8.71
C GLN A 108 -0.42 6.61 9.54
N ALA A 109 -1.29 5.69 9.95
CA ALA A 109 -0.90 4.49 10.70
C ALA A 109 0.04 3.57 9.89
N SER A 110 -0.27 3.34 8.61
CA SER A 110 0.58 2.52 7.74
C SER A 110 1.93 3.18 7.45
N ALA A 111 1.97 4.49 7.21
CA ALA A 111 3.21 5.22 6.98
C ALA A 111 4.16 5.09 8.17
N ALA A 112 3.65 5.27 9.40
CA ALA A 112 4.42 5.06 10.61
C ALA A 112 4.88 3.59 10.76
N ARG A 113 4.02 2.63 10.39
CA ARG A 113 4.34 1.20 10.45
C ARG A 113 5.43 0.79 9.46
N TYR A 114 5.48 1.36 8.26
CA TYR A 114 6.50 1.03 7.25
C TYR A 114 7.92 1.37 7.68
N LEU A 115 8.07 2.27 8.64
CA LEU A 115 9.36 2.63 9.22
C LEU A 115 9.78 1.72 10.38
N GLN A 116 8.93 0.75 10.77
CA GLN A 116 9.27 -0.20 11.84
C GLN A 116 10.29 -1.23 11.36
N ARG A 117 11.18 -1.62 12.28
CA ARG A 117 12.25 -2.61 12.06
C ARG A 117 11.79 -3.87 11.31
N SER A 118 10.67 -4.45 11.71
CA SER A 118 10.14 -5.67 11.08
C SER A 118 9.75 -5.49 9.61
N GLN A 119 9.48 -4.26 9.17
CA GLN A 119 9.18 -3.95 7.76
C GLN A 119 10.47 -3.73 6.97
N LEU A 120 11.50 -3.13 7.57
CA LEU A 120 12.83 -3.02 6.97
C LEU A 120 13.45 -4.40 6.72
N GLU A 121 13.37 -5.31 7.70
CA GLU A 121 13.82 -6.70 7.58
C GLU A 121 13.05 -7.48 6.49
N LYS A 122 11.80 -7.12 6.22
CA LYS A 122 11.04 -7.70 5.10
C LYS A 122 11.47 -7.11 3.75
N ALA A 123 11.64 -5.79 3.70
CA ALA A 123 12.00 -5.09 2.47
C ALA A 123 13.35 -5.56 1.92
N ILE A 124 14.38 -5.68 2.77
CA ILE A 124 15.70 -6.18 2.37
C ILE A 124 15.64 -7.57 1.76
N THR A 125 14.92 -8.51 2.40
CA THR A 125 14.75 -9.86 1.89
C THR A 125 14.10 -9.86 0.50
N VAL A 126 13.08 -9.03 0.27
CA VAL A 126 12.45 -8.93 -1.05
C VAL A 126 13.44 -8.39 -2.09
N VAL A 127 14.19 -7.35 -1.73
CA VAL A 127 15.20 -6.76 -2.63
C VAL A 127 16.29 -7.78 -2.98
N GLU A 128 16.81 -8.52 -2.00
CA GLU A 128 17.81 -9.58 -2.21
C GLU A 128 17.29 -10.73 -3.07
N ALA A 129 16.05 -11.17 -2.83
CA ALA A 129 15.43 -12.24 -3.62
C ALA A 129 15.27 -11.85 -5.10
N VAL A 130 14.84 -10.61 -5.35
CA VAL A 130 14.69 -10.09 -6.72
C VAL A 130 16.07 -9.89 -7.36
N ALA A 131 17.03 -9.29 -6.64
CA ALA A 131 18.40 -9.12 -7.12
C ALA A 131 19.07 -10.46 -7.50
N GLY A 132 18.70 -11.57 -6.86
CA GLY A 132 19.18 -12.92 -7.17
C GLY A 132 18.57 -13.56 -8.44
N GLN A 133 17.54 -12.97 -9.06
CA GLN A 133 16.93 -13.53 -10.27
C GLN A 133 17.82 -13.34 -11.51
N GLY A 134 17.91 -14.37 -12.36
CA GLY A 134 18.80 -14.36 -13.54
C GLY A 134 18.42 -13.36 -14.64
N ASP A 135 17.14 -13.00 -14.76
CA ASP A 135 16.61 -12.29 -15.93
C ASP A 135 16.47 -10.77 -15.75
N LEU A 136 17.11 -10.19 -14.73
CA LEU A 136 17.11 -8.75 -14.54
C LEU A 136 18.12 -8.04 -15.46
N GLU A 137 17.69 -6.93 -16.04
CA GLU A 137 18.58 -5.99 -16.72
C GLU A 137 19.71 -5.55 -15.75
N PRO A 138 20.98 -5.50 -16.19
CA PRO A 138 22.12 -5.26 -15.29
C PRO A 138 21.98 -3.98 -14.45
N VAL A 139 21.43 -2.91 -15.02
CA VAL A 139 21.16 -1.64 -14.32
C VAL A 139 20.14 -1.81 -13.19
N VAL A 140 19.11 -2.62 -13.40
CA VAL A 140 18.08 -2.87 -12.39
C VAL A 140 18.64 -3.72 -11.27
N ARG A 141 19.41 -4.77 -11.60
CA ARG A 141 20.11 -5.61 -10.63
C ARG A 141 21.05 -4.78 -9.74
N GLN A 142 21.90 -3.96 -10.33
CA GLN A 142 22.85 -3.13 -9.60
C GLN A 142 22.13 -2.19 -8.62
N ARG A 143 21.04 -1.53 -9.05
CA ARG A 143 20.26 -0.64 -8.17
C ARG A 143 19.61 -1.38 -7.00
N LEU A 144 19.18 -2.62 -7.22
CA LEU A 144 18.62 -3.46 -6.15
C LEU A 144 19.71 -3.90 -5.17
N GLU A 145 20.88 -4.32 -5.66
CA GLU A 145 22.02 -4.68 -4.80
C GLU A 145 22.50 -3.48 -3.97
N GLU A 146 22.59 -2.30 -4.56
CA GLU A 146 22.92 -1.05 -3.86
C GLU A 146 21.87 -0.71 -2.78
N ALA A 147 20.58 -0.83 -3.11
CA ALA A 147 19.51 -0.63 -2.14
C ALA A 147 19.57 -1.67 -1.01
N ALA A 148 19.86 -2.93 -1.32
CA ALA A 148 20.03 -3.98 -0.34
C ALA A 148 21.18 -3.68 0.63
N ALA A 149 22.35 -3.29 0.10
CA ALA A 149 23.51 -2.93 0.91
C ALA A 149 23.20 -1.79 1.88
N VAL A 150 22.51 -0.74 1.41
CA VAL A 150 22.11 0.40 2.26
C VAL A 150 21.17 -0.03 3.38
N ILE A 151 20.16 -0.85 3.08
CA ILE A 151 19.19 -1.30 4.08
C ILE A 151 19.88 -2.23 5.10
N THR A 152 20.72 -3.17 4.65
CA THR A 152 21.49 -4.07 5.52
C THR A 152 22.39 -3.29 6.48
N GLN A 153 23.10 -2.27 5.97
CA GLN A 153 23.95 -1.42 6.80
C GLN A 153 23.14 -0.63 7.84
N ALA A 154 22.01 -0.04 7.45
CA ALA A 154 21.13 0.70 8.37
C ALA A 154 20.56 -0.21 9.47
N VAL A 155 20.18 -1.45 9.13
CA VAL A 155 19.72 -2.43 10.11
C VAL A 155 20.86 -2.85 11.04
N GLN A 156 22.06 -3.11 10.51
CA GLN A 156 23.22 -3.48 11.32
C GLN A 156 23.62 -2.38 12.30
N GLN A 157 23.62 -1.11 11.86
CA GLN A 157 23.90 0.04 12.72
C GLN A 157 22.84 0.23 13.81
N THR A 158 21.58 -0.06 13.50
CA THR A 158 20.47 0.11 14.45
C THR A 158 20.36 -1.05 15.45
N THR A 159 20.85 -2.25 15.09
CA THR A 159 20.57 -3.49 15.83
C THR A 159 21.80 -4.27 16.31
N GLY A 160 23.00 -3.90 15.86
CA GLY A 160 24.25 -4.61 16.16
C GLY A 160 24.34 -6.02 15.56
N SER A 161 23.36 -6.44 14.74
CA SER A 161 23.29 -7.78 14.14
C SER A 161 23.33 -7.69 12.62
N THR A 162 24.07 -8.59 11.99
CA THR A 162 23.96 -8.86 10.55
C THR A 162 22.62 -9.58 10.31
N ILE A 163 21.83 -9.16 9.33
CA ILE A 163 20.59 -9.87 8.98
C ILE A 163 21.00 -11.23 8.41
N VAL A 164 20.86 -12.31 9.17
CA VAL A 164 21.22 -13.67 8.72
C VAL A 164 19.98 -14.54 8.48
N ASN A 165 18.76 -14.02 8.64
CA ASN A 165 17.57 -14.86 8.50
C ASN A 165 16.44 -14.11 7.80
N VAL A 166 16.14 -14.56 6.58
CA VAL A 166 14.91 -14.29 5.85
C VAL A 166 13.72 -14.56 6.76
N HIS A 167 12.92 -13.53 7.02
CA HIS A 167 11.79 -13.61 7.94
C HIS A 167 10.74 -14.62 7.42
N ARG A 168 10.42 -15.64 8.22
CA ARG A 168 9.54 -16.79 7.87
C ARG A 168 8.17 -16.42 7.28
N ALA A 169 7.65 -15.23 7.58
CA ALA A 169 6.42 -14.69 6.98
C ALA A 169 6.53 -14.28 5.50
N LEU A 170 7.75 -14.20 4.94
CA LEU A 170 7.97 -13.96 3.51
C LEU A 170 8.23 -15.24 2.71
N ALA A 171 8.53 -16.37 3.37
CA ALA A 171 8.60 -17.67 2.71
C ALA A 171 7.26 -18.10 2.08
N GLY A 172 6.14 -17.46 2.43
CA GLY A 172 4.81 -17.78 1.93
C GLY A 172 4.29 -16.89 0.81
N LEU A 173 4.96 -15.77 0.52
CA LEU A 173 4.50 -14.81 -0.49
C LEU A 173 5.01 -15.12 -1.90
N TYR A 174 6.00 -16.01 -2.05
CA TYR A 174 6.63 -16.30 -3.34
C TYR A 174 6.88 -17.77 -3.63
N ASP A 175 6.37 -18.67 -2.78
CA ASP A 175 6.65 -20.08 -2.94
C ASP A 175 5.37 -20.81 -3.34
N ARG A 176 5.12 -20.85 -4.66
CA ARG A 176 4.09 -21.74 -5.25
C ARG A 176 4.38 -23.20 -4.91
N ASP A 177 5.63 -23.53 -4.57
CA ASP A 177 6.07 -24.88 -4.22
C ASP A 177 6.06 -25.14 -2.70
N ARG A 178 5.89 -24.11 -1.86
CA ARG A 178 5.78 -24.27 -0.39
C ARG A 178 4.55 -25.06 0.00
N TRP A 179 3.44 -24.81 -0.68
CA TRP A 179 2.16 -25.42 -0.36
C TRP A 179 1.94 -26.60 -1.29
N ARG A 180 2.19 -27.80 -0.78
CA ARG A 180 1.87 -29.02 -1.51
C ARG A 180 0.40 -29.36 -1.28
N GLU A 181 -0.31 -29.62 -2.36
CA GLU A 181 -1.64 -30.21 -2.28
C GLU A 181 -1.58 -31.56 -1.57
N VAL A 182 -2.40 -31.70 -0.54
CA VAL A 182 -2.58 -32.98 0.16
C VAL A 182 -3.73 -33.74 -0.48
N HIS A 183 -4.84 -33.05 -0.73
CA HIS A 183 -6.00 -33.59 -1.46
C HIS A 183 -6.92 -32.45 -1.92
N ALA A 184 -7.51 -32.65 -3.10
CA ALA A 184 -8.64 -31.85 -3.57
C ALA A 184 -9.90 -32.18 -2.75
N LEU A 185 -10.65 -31.16 -2.35
CA LEU A 185 -11.96 -31.28 -1.71
C LEU A 185 -13.10 -31.12 -2.73
N SER A 186 -12.85 -30.36 -3.79
CA SER A 186 -13.71 -30.17 -4.96
C SER A 186 -12.87 -29.61 -6.12
N ASP A 187 -13.49 -29.32 -7.26
CA ASP A 187 -12.82 -28.67 -8.40
C ASP A 187 -12.30 -27.26 -8.09
N GLU A 188 -12.84 -26.60 -7.05
CA GLU A 188 -12.52 -25.21 -6.70
C GLU A 188 -11.80 -25.05 -5.36
N VAL A 189 -11.67 -26.14 -4.58
CA VAL A 189 -11.13 -26.10 -3.22
C VAL A 189 -10.21 -27.28 -2.97
N ALA A 190 -9.02 -27.00 -2.44
CA ALA A 190 -8.04 -28.01 -2.06
C ALA A 190 -7.49 -27.76 -0.66
N PHE A 191 -7.01 -28.82 -0.01
CA PHE A 191 -6.24 -28.69 1.22
C PHE A 191 -4.75 -28.78 0.90
N VAL A 192 -3.98 -27.81 1.41
CA VAL A 192 -2.54 -27.72 1.15
C VAL A 192 -1.75 -27.65 2.47
N THR A 193 -0.49 -28.09 2.44
CA THR A 193 0.42 -28.06 3.60
C THR A 193 1.85 -27.70 3.20
N ASP A 194 2.57 -27.07 4.13
CA ASP A 194 4.01 -26.81 4.04
C ASP A 194 4.84 -27.75 4.94
N GLY A 195 4.22 -28.81 5.47
CA GLY A 195 4.82 -29.74 6.42
C GLY A 195 4.90 -29.24 7.87
N LYS A 196 4.59 -27.96 8.14
CA LYS A 196 4.52 -27.39 9.50
C LYS A 196 3.13 -26.88 9.87
N GLY A 197 2.32 -26.51 8.87
CA GLY A 197 0.92 -26.13 8.98
C GLY A 197 0.16 -26.46 7.70
N GLY A 198 -1.15 -26.25 7.71
CA GLY A 198 -2.01 -26.50 6.56
C GLY A 198 -3.30 -25.72 6.63
N GLY A 199 -4.00 -25.67 5.50
CA GLY A 199 -5.29 -24.99 5.39
C GLY A 199 -5.95 -25.24 4.05
N ALA A 200 -7.21 -24.82 3.95
CA ALA A 200 -7.97 -24.87 2.70
C ALA A 200 -7.65 -23.65 1.82
N ILE A 201 -7.49 -23.87 0.53
CA ILE A 201 -7.39 -22.83 -0.49
C ILE A 201 -8.59 -22.95 -1.44
N GLY A 202 -9.14 -21.81 -1.86
CA GLY A 202 -10.21 -21.75 -2.85
C GLY A 202 -9.86 -20.90 -4.07
N THR A 203 -10.60 -21.02 -5.15
CA THR A 203 -10.45 -20.15 -6.34
C THR A 203 -11.46 -19.00 -6.36
N HIS A 204 -12.58 -19.14 -5.65
CA HIS A 204 -13.63 -18.13 -5.57
C HIS A 204 -13.22 -16.92 -4.71
N TRP A 205 -13.69 -15.71 -5.08
CA TRP A 205 -13.31 -14.45 -4.43
C TRP A 205 -13.67 -14.38 -2.93
N SER A 206 -14.63 -15.18 -2.46
CA SER A 206 -14.98 -15.28 -1.03
C SER A 206 -13.85 -15.87 -0.16
N TRP A 207 -12.81 -16.43 -0.78
CA TRP A 207 -11.63 -16.94 -0.11
C TRP A 207 -10.50 -15.90 0.00
N LEU A 208 -10.68 -14.72 -0.59
CA LEU A 208 -9.66 -13.69 -0.62
C LEU A 208 -9.46 -13.11 0.79
N CYS A 209 -8.22 -13.07 1.26
CA CYS A 209 -7.88 -12.47 2.54
C CYS A 209 -7.87 -10.93 2.45
N ASP A 210 -8.68 -10.26 3.26
CA ASP A 210 -8.78 -8.79 3.25
C ASP A 210 -7.48 -8.06 3.66
N HIS A 211 -6.52 -8.79 4.25
CA HIS A 211 -5.23 -8.23 4.67
C HIS A 211 -4.12 -8.40 3.63
N CYS A 212 -4.13 -9.49 2.86
CA CYS A 212 -3.02 -9.84 1.97
C CYS A 212 -3.43 -10.27 0.56
N GLY A 213 -4.73 -10.36 0.26
CA GLY A 213 -5.24 -10.71 -1.06
C GLY A 213 -4.95 -12.15 -1.52
N SER A 214 -4.55 -13.07 -0.63
CA SER A 214 -4.39 -14.48 -1.00
C SER A 214 -5.69 -15.23 -0.79
N ASN A 215 -5.97 -16.26 -1.61
CA ASN A 215 -7.14 -17.13 -1.42
C ASN A 215 -6.97 -18.19 -0.30
N GLY A 216 -6.09 -17.92 0.67
CA GLY A 216 -5.63 -18.89 1.65
C GLY A 216 -4.15 -19.23 1.52
N PRO A 217 -3.69 -20.34 2.15
CA PRO A 217 -4.50 -21.35 2.83
C PRO A 217 -5.17 -20.82 4.11
N TRP A 218 -6.36 -21.29 4.46
CA TRP A 218 -7.11 -20.88 5.64
C TRP A 218 -7.19 -22.01 6.67
N ASN A 219 -6.91 -21.68 7.93
CA ASN A 219 -7.17 -22.54 9.07
C ASN A 219 -8.20 -21.84 9.95
N GLY A 220 -9.48 -22.16 9.74
CA GLY A 220 -10.59 -21.40 10.30
C GLY A 220 -10.61 -19.97 9.78
N ASP A 221 -10.64 -19.00 10.70
CA ASP A 221 -10.61 -17.56 10.41
C ASP A 221 -9.19 -17.03 10.12
N VAL A 222 -8.14 -17.84 10.25
CA VAL A 222 -6.75 -17.40 10.11
C VAL A 222 -6.19 -17.73 8.72
N CYS A 223 -5.78 -16.70 7.98
CA CYS A 223 -5.01 -16.84 6.74
C CYS A 223 -3.58 -17.31 7.07
N GLN A 224 -3.19 -18.50 6.63
CA GLN A 224 -1.86 -19.09 6.87
C GLN A 224 -0.74 -18.42 6.08
N THR A 225 -1.08 -17.59 5.10
CA THR A 225 -0.11 -16.79 4.33
C THR A 225 0.36 -15.56 5.11
N CYS A 226 -0.56 -14.83 5.76
CA CYS A 226 -0.23 -13.60 6.49
C CYS A 226 -0.41 -13.69 8.02
N HIS A 227 -0.95 -14.80 8.52
CA HIS A 227 -1.29 -15.08 9.92
C HIS A 227 -2.23 -14.04 10.57
N ARG A 228 -3.04 -13.35 9.75
CA ARG A 228 -4.11 -12.47 10.22
C ARG A 228 -5.44 -13.22 10.20
N ARG A 229 -6.32 -12.85 11.12
CA ARG A 229 -7.72 -13.28 11.10
C ARG A 229 -8.52 -12.43 10.11
N SER A 230 -9.41 -13.04 9.34
CA SER A 230 -10.47 -12.28 8.70
C SER A 230 -11.35 -11.68 9.79
N VAL A 231 -11.71 -10.41 9.65
CA VAL A 231 -12.69 -9.80 10.56
C VAL A 231 -14.04 -10.20 9.98
N PRO A 232 -14.90 -10.93 10.70
CA PRO A 232 -16.20 -11.25 10.15
C PRO A 232 -16.99 -9.93 10.02
N ASP A 233 -17.45 -9.63 8.81
CA ASP A 233 -18.43 -8.57 8.56
C ASP A 233 -19.75 -9.03 9.18
N TRP A 234 -20.02 -8.61 10.42
CA TRP A 234 -21.33 -8.74 11.08
C TRP A 234 -21.88 -7.37 11.43
#